data_AF-A0A1G7RBR9-F1
#
_entry.id   AF-A0A1G7RBR9-F1
#
_cell.length_a   1.000
_cell.length_b   1.000
_cell.length_c   1.000
_cell.angle_alpha   90.00
_cell.angle_beta   90.00
_cell.angle_gamma   90.00
#
_symmetry.space_group_name_H-M   'P 1'
#
loop_
_entity.id
_entity.type
_entity.pdbx_description
1 polymer ?
#
loop_
_entity_poly.entity_id
_entity_poly.type
_entity_poly.pdbx_seq_one_letter_code
_entity_poly.pdbx_strand_id
1 'polypeptide(L)'
;MPRTNDVGGLDGFGPVLEELDEPPFHADWEAHVFAMNRALIGRGIYNLDEFRDAVERTMTHESSYYENWFRAIETLLRERGHV
;
A
#
# COMPACT_ATOMS: atom_id res chain seq x y z
N MET A 1 -4.55 -11.26 14.83
CA MET A 1 -4.05 -12.41 14.04
C MET A 1 -2.75 -11.95 13.39
N PRO A 2 -1.71 -12.80 13.33
CA PRO A 2 -0.54 -12.46 12.52
C PRO A 2 -0.99 -12.31 11.07
N ARG A 3 -0.55 -11.23 10.43
CA ARG A 3 -0.82 -10.92 9.02
C ARG A 3 0.51 -10.82 8.29
N THR A 4 0.46 -10.96 6.97
CA THR A 4 1.64 -11.01 6.08
C THR A 4 2.56 -9.78 6.21
N ASN A 5 2.04 -8.63 6.63
CA ASN A 5 2.84 -7.42 6.86
C ASN A 5 3.71 -7.47 8.13
N ASP A 6 3.40 -8.34 9.10
CA ASP A 6 4.12 -8.44 10.36
C ASP A 6 5.33 -9.37 10.22
N VAL A 7 6.39 -8.82 9.64
CA VAL A 7 7.63 -9.55 9.33
C VAL A 7 8.71 -9.40 10.40
N GLY A 8 8.38 -8.79 11.54
CA GLY A 8 9.33 -8.53 12.62
C GLY A 8 9.90 -9.81 13.22
N GLY A 9 11.22 -10.03 13.06
CA GLY A 9 11.89 -11.21 13.59
C GLY A 9 11.75 -12.48 12.73
N LEU A 10 11.24 -12.36 11.50
CA LEU A 10 11.21 -13.45 10.54
C LEU A 10 12.55 -13.55 9.77
N ASP A 11 12.99 -14.79 9.54
CA ASP A 11 14.16 -15.12 8.72
C ASP A 11 13.77 -15.45 7.27
N GLY A 12 14.76 -15.48 6.38
CA GLY A 12 14.59 -16.02 5.00
C GLY A 12 14.38 -15.01 3.88
N PHE A 13 14.40 -13.69 4.16
CA PHE A 13 14.24 -12.63 3.15
C PHE A 13 15.48 -12.35 2.30
N GLY A 14 16.65 -12.87 2.69
CA GLY A 14 17.92 -12.54 2.04
C GLY A 14 18.48 -11.16 2.46
N PRO A 15 19.54 -10.69 1.81
CA PRO A 15 20.13 -9.39 2.10
C PRO A 15 19.25 -8.24 1.58
N VAL A 16 19.36 -7.07 2.23
CA VAL A 16 18.77 -5.83 1.73
C VAL A 16 19.56 -5.38 0.49
N LEU A 17 18.86 -5.13 -0.61
CA LEU A 17 19.42 -4.60 -1.85
C LEU A 17 19.00 -3.14 -2.00
N GLU A 18 19.96 -2.24 -2.16
CA GLU A 18 19.73 -0.80 -2.30
C GLU A 18 19.99 -0.37 -3.75
N GLU A 19 19.11 0.46 -4.30
CA GLU A 19 19.31 1.12 -5.59
C GLU A 19 20.01 2.47 -5.37
N LEU A 20 21.15 2.69 -6.03
CA LEU A 20 21.83 3.98 -5.98
C LEU A 20 20.99 5.02 -6.72
N ASP A 21 20.77 6.18 -6.09
CA ASP A 21 19.96 7.28 -6.64
C ASP A 21 18.51 6.88 -6.97
N GLU A 22 17.92 5.99 -6.16
CA GLU A 22 16.54 5.52 -6.31
C GLU A 22 15.55 6.70 -6.46
N PRO A 23 14.75 6.75 -7.54
CA PRO A 23 13.77 7.80 -7.71
C PRO A 23 12.60 7.61 -6.71
N PRO A 24 11.87 8.67 -6.34
CA PRO A 24 10.70 8.52 -5.46
C PRO A 24 9.58 7.63 -6.04
N PHE A 25 9.53 7.51 -7.38
CA PHE A 25 8.63 6.67 -8.14
C PHE A 25 9.37 6.12 -9.37
N HIS A 26 9.31 4.82 -9.60
CA HIS A 26 9.86 4.14 -10.77
C HIS A 26 8.94 4.24 -12.00
N ALA A 27 7.67 4.58 -11.79
CA ALA A 27 6.72 4.83 -12.89
C ALA A 27 5.65 5.89 -12.53
N ASP A 28 5.14 6.60 -13.54
CA ASP A 28 4.14 7.67 -13.37
C ASP A 28 2.89 7.22 -12.59
N TRP A 29 2.47 5.96 -12.76
CA TRP A 29 1.26 5.44 -12.11
C TRP A 29 1.42 5.35 -10.59
N GLU A 30 2.63 5.16 -10.08
CA GLU A 30 2.90 5.08 -8.64
C GLU A 30 2.65 6.44 -7.98
N ALA A 31 3.08 7.52 -8.64
CA ALA A 31 2.80 8.88 -8.22
C ALA A 31 1.28 9.18 -8.21
N HIS A 32 0.54 8.64 -9.19
CA HIS A 32 -0.91 8.74 -9.22
C HIS A 32 -1.58 8.00 -8.07
N VAL A 33 -1.14 6.78 -7.73
CA VAL A 33 -1.67 6.02 -6.58
C VAL A 33 -1.40 6.76 -5.27
N PHE A 34 -0.20 7.30 -5.09
CA PHE A 34 0.12 8.14 -3.92
C PHE A 34 -0.79 9.37 -3.84
N ALA A 35 -0.94 10.11 -4.94
CA ALA A 35 -1.79 11.29 -5.00
C ALA A 35 -3.27 10.95 -4.72
N MET A 36 -3.75 9.82 -5.24
CA MET A 36 -5.10 9.31 -5.00
C MET A 36 -5.33 9.05 -3.51
N ASN A 37 -4.42 8.33 -2.85
CA ASN A 37 -4.53 8.05 -1.42
C ASN A 37 -4.60 9.36 -0.59
N ARG A 38 -3.72 10.32 -0.90
CA ARG A 38 -3.70 11.63 -0.25
C ARG A 38 -5.01 12.40 -0.45
N ALA A 39 -5.55 12.39 -1.66
CA ALA A 39 -6.81 13.05 -1.97
C ALA A 39 -8.01 12.42 -1.26
N LEU A 40 -8.07 11.09 -1.19
CA LEU A 40 -9.17 10.36 -0.54
C LEU A 40 -9.16 10.52 0.98
N ILE A 41 -7.97 10.47 1.61
CA ILE A 41 -7.81 10.81 3.04
C ILE A 41 -8.17 12.27 3.29
N GLY A 42 -7.70 13.20 2.46
CA GLY A 42 -8.02 14.63 2.57
C GLY A 42 -9.51 14.94 2.43
N ARG A 43 -10.26 14.09 1.72
CA ARG A 43 -11.71 14.15 1.58
C ARG A 43 -12.48 13.41 2.69
N GLY A 44 -11.78 12.71 3.58
CA GLY A 44 -12.40 11.94 4.66
C GLY A 44 -13.16 10.70 4.20
N ILE A 45 -12.86 10.16 3.01
CA ILE A 45 -13.48 8.92 2.51
C ILE A 45 -13.10 7.74 3.41
N TYR A 46 -11.85 7.74 3.86
CA TYR A 46 -11.30 6.88 4.90
C TYR A 46 -10.14 7.61 5.58
N ASN A 47 -9.73 7.14 6.75
CA ASN A 47 -8.57 7.65 7.47
C ASN A 47 -7.32 6.78 7.25
N LEU A 48 -6.18 7.21 7.81
CA LEU A 48 -4.91 6.50 7.61
C LEU A 48 -4.88 5.11 8.25
N ASP A 49 -5.58 4.90 9.36
CA ASP A 49 -5.62 3.62 10.06
C ASP A 49 -6.48 2.61 9.30
N GLU A 50 -7.61 3.05 8.74
CA GLU A 50 -8.44 2.25 7.83
C GLU A 50 -7.67 1.87 6.56
N PHE A 51 -6.86 2.79 6.02
CA PHE A 51 -5.98 2.51 4.91
C PHE A 51 -4.92 1.45 5.23
N ARG A 52 -4.25 1.56 6.38
CA ARG A 52 -3.30 0.55 6.85
C ARG A 52 -3.95 -0.80 7.00
N ASP A 53 -5.08 -0.88 7.69
CA ASP A 53 -5.80 -2.14 7.86
C ASP A 53 -6.20 -2.75 6.51
N ALA A 54 -6.65 -1.95 5.54
CA ALA A 54 -6.96 -2.44 4.19
C ALA A 54 -5.71 -3.00 3.47
N VAL A 55 -4.55 -2.33 3.57
CA VAL A 55 -3.28 -2.86 3.04
C VAL A 55 -2.94 -4.18 3.72
N GLU A 56 -2.99 -4.25 5.05
CA GLU A 56 -2.67 -5.46 5.80
C GLU A 56 -3.57 -6.66 5.46
N ARG A 57 -4.86 -6.41 5.16
CA ARG A 57 -5.83 -7.45 4.77
C ARG A 57 -5.61 -7.96 3.35
N THR A 58 -5.05 -7.14 2.46
CA THR A 58 -5.03 -7.40 1.01
C THR A 58 -3.63 -7.53 0.40
N MET A 59 -2.60 -7.26 1.19
CA MET A 59 -1.20 -7.31 0.78
C MET A 59 -0.77 -8.71 0.31
N THR A 60 0.09 -8.72 -0.70
CA THR A 60 0.90 -9.89 -1.08
C THR A 60 2.35 -9.45 -1.28
N HIS A 61 3.30 -10.34 -0.96
CA HIS A 61 4.73 -10.10 -1.20
C HIS A 61 5.11 -10.15 -2.68
N GLU A 62 4.25 -10.71 -3.54
CA GLU A 62 4.47 -10.75 -4.99
C GLU A 62 4.12 -9.42 -5.68
N SER A 63 3.41 -8.52 -4.99
CA SER A 63 3.02 -7.21 -5.53
C SER A 63 4.02 -6.14 -5.08
N SER A 64 4.26 -5.19 -5.98
CA SER A 64 4.98 -3.96 -5.65
C SER A 64 4.27 -3.15 -4.57
N TYR A 65 5.00 -2.21 -3.96
CA TYR A 65 4.48 -1.38 -2.87
C TYR A 65 3.21 -0.61 -3.28
N TYR A 66 3.24 0.05 -4.43
CA TYR A 66 2.11 0.86 -4.91
C TYR A 66 0.96 0.01 -5.49
N GLU A 67 1.20 -1.24 -5.91
CA GLU A 67 0.10 -2.17 -6.24
C GLU A 67 -0.68 -2.58 -4.98
N ASN A 68 0.02 -2.87 -3.88
CA ASN A 68 -0.64 -3.15 -2.60
C ASN A 68 -1.45 -1.94 -2.10
N TRP A 69 -0.95 -0.72 -2.31
CA TRP A 69 -1.71 0.50 -2.03
C TRP A 69 -2.96 0.61 -2.89
N PHE A 70 -2.82 0.44 -4.21
CA PHE A 70 -3.93 0.56 -5.14
C PHE A 70 -5.05 -0.42 -4.80
N ARG A 71 -4.71 -1.68 -4.51
CA ARG A 71 -5.67 -2.71 -4.07
C ARG A 71 -6.42 -2.29 -2.81
N ALA A 72 -5.71 -1.77 -1.80
CA ALA A 72 -6.32 -1.29 -0.57
C ALA A 72 -7.29 -0.11 -0.82
N ILE A 73 -6.91 0.82 -1.70
CA ILE A 73 -7.78 1.94 -2.11
C ILE A 73 -9.06 1.41 -2.77
N GLU A 74 -8.95 0.47 -3.72
CA GLU A 74 -10.11 -0.13 -4.38
C GLU A 74 -11.03 -0.83 -3.39
N THR A 75 -10.47 -1.59 -2.43
CA THR A 75 -11.23 -2.23 -1.36
C THR A 75 -12.02 -1.21 -0.54
N LEU A 76 -11.37 -0.13 -0.08
CA LEU A 76 -12.05 0.89 0.72
C LEU A 76 -13.12 1.63 -0.07
N LEU A 77 -12.87 1.96 -1.34
CA LEU A 77 -13.86 2.64 -2.17
C LEU A 77 -15.13 1.77 -2.35
N ARG A 78 -14.98 0.45 -2.51
CA ARG A 78 -16.10 -0.50 -2.54
C ARG A 78 -16.83 -0.57 -1.22
N GLU A 79 -16.11 -0.69 -0.11
CA GLU A 79 -16.69 -0.73 1.25
C GLU A 79 -17.48 0.55 1.60
N ARG A 80 -17.10 1.69 1.01
CA ARG A 80 -17.76 2.98 1.18
C ARG A 80 -18.85 3.28 0.13
N GLY A 81 -19.07 2.38 -0.83
CA GLY A 81 -20.11 2.54 -1.87
C GLY A 81 -19.77 3.61 -2.92
N HIS A 82 -18.50 3.86 -3.19
CA HIS A 82 -18.06 4.78 -4.24
C HIS A 82 -17.85 4.11 -5.61
N VAL A 83 -17.73 2.78 -5.64
CA VAL A 83 -17.56 1.93 -6.83
C VAL A 83 -18.18 0.54 -6.63
#